data_AF-A0A7W0HCN1-F1
#
_entry.id   AF-A0A7W0HCN1-F1
#
_cell.length_a   1.000
_cell.length_b   1.000
_cell.length_c   1.000
_cell.angle_alpha   90.00
_cell.angle_beta   90.00
_cell.angle_gamma   90.00
#
_symmetry.space_group_name_H-M   'P 1'
#
loop_
_entity.id
_entity.type
_entity.pdbx_description
1 polymer ?
#
loop_
_entity_poly.entity_id
_entity_poly.type
_entity_poly.pdbx_seq_one_letter_code
_entity_poly.pdbx_strand_id
1 'polypeptide(L)'
;MSFSTDPRRPAAESDAPARRILLLFAASLVAVGLGGLVFVTVNKESITGGSNTVADSAAAGIGPQAGIDLAGYSDERSADLASATGERAAVVSFRDYVSEAQARAAVGDAEVVSLLAAVPGGLPGVVEGGVAEWVDGQVAEKRTERDEIRQLLPTVDDPQFEAFYEQEIERLDALLADVTADGPLVFAVVVLAPASDLQALATNPLVRMVDVAASADVEPGAPLRGLRPEETVQANDPPTRPV
;
A
#
# COMPACT_ATOMS: atom_id res chain seq x y z
N MET A 1 -58.92 -59.31 -0.92
CA MET A 1 -57.84 -58.58 -1.62
C MET A 1 -57.58 -57.31 -0.85
N SER A 2 -56.56 -57.29 0.01
CA SER A 2 -56.21 -56.15 0.86
C SER A 2 -55.00 -55.44 0.26
N PHE A 3 -55.13 -54.14 0.00
CA PHE A 3 -54.04 -53.28 -0.45
C PHE A 3 -53.26 -52.79 0.77
N SER A 4 -51.97 -53.08 0.80
CA SER A 4 -51.03 -52.57 1.80
C SER A 4 -50.48 -51.24 1.32
N THR A 5 -50.80 -50.16 2.01
CA THR A 5 -50.15 -48.83 1.85
C THR A 5 -48.86 -48.81 2.67
N ASP A 6 -47.72 -48.83 1.97
CA ASP A 6 -46.39 -48.53 2.53
C ASP A 6 -45.96 -47.13 2.06
N PRO A 7 -45.84 -46.12 2.95
CA PRO A 7 -45.36 -44.79 2.59
C PRO A 7 -43.83 -44.77 2.59
N ARG A 8 -43.21 -44.99 1.42
CA ARG A 8 -41.78 -44.74 1.25
C ARG A 8 -41.51 -43.23 1.24
N ARG A 9 -41.00 -42.78 2.39
CA ARG A 9 -40.25 -41.54 2.64
C ARG A 9 -39.24 -41.26 1.50
N PRO A 10 -39.21 -40.07 0.87
CA PRO A 10 -38.10 -39.72 0.00
C PRO A 10 -36.82 -39.59 0.84
N ALA A 11 -35.74 -40.18 0.35
CA ALA A 11 -34.41 -40.10 0.94
C ALA A 11 -33.97 -38.63 0.96
N ALA A 12 -33.44 -38.17 2.09
CA ALA A 12 -32.71 -36.92 2.17
C ALA A 12 -31.46 -37.05 1.28
N GLU A 13 -31.49 -36.41 0.12
CA GLU A 13 -30.31 -36.15 -0.69
C GLU A 13 -29.30 -35.40 0.18
N SER A 14 -28.10 -35.95 0.29
CA SER A 14 -27.04 -35.42 1.14
C SER A 14 -26.52 -34.11 0.56
N ASP A 15 -26.71 -33.00 1.27
CA ASP A 15 -26.15 -31.66 0.96
C ASP A 15 -24.63 -31.54 1.19
N ALA A 16 -23.94 -32.64 1.52
CA ALA A 16 -22.52 -32.65 1.85
C ALA A 16 -21.56 -32.22 0.70
N PRO A 17 -21.75 -32.62 -0.58
CA PRO A 17 -20.82 -32.21 -1.62
C PRO A 17 -21.00 -30.74 -2.02
N ALA A 18 -22.21 -30.18 -1.88
CA ALA A 18 -22.49 -28.77 -2.17
C ALA A 18 -21.82 -27.84 -1.14
N ARG A 19 -21.81 -28.20 0.14
CA ARG A 19 -21.11 -27.44 1.19
C ARG A 19 -19.58 -27.43 1.01
N ARG A 20 -19.00 -28.54 0.55
CA ARG A 20 -17.55 -28.64 0.31
C ARG A 20 -17.07 -27.75 -0.84
N ILE A 21 -17.85 -27.66 -1.91
CA ILE A 21 -17.56 -26.77 -3.05
C ILE A 21 -17.69 -25.30 -2.65
N LEU A 22 -18.68 -24.96 -1.82
CA LEU A 22 -18.88 -23.60 -1.32
C LEU A 22 -17.78 -23.15 -0.35
N LEU A 23 -17.27 -24.06 0.50
CA LEU A 23 -16.12 -23.79 1.39
C LEU A 23 -14.81 -23.61 0.62
N LEU A 24 -14.56 -24.41 -0.42
CA LEU A 24 -13.39 -24.23 -1.28
C LEU A 24 -13.44 -22.92 -2.08
N PHE A 25 -14.64 -22.49 -2.49
CA PHE A 25 -14.83 -21.18 -3.12
C PHE A 25 -14.59 -20.02 -2.14
N ALA A 26 -15.06 -20.14 -0.89
CA ALA A 26 -14.82 -19.16 0.17
C ALA A 26 -13.32 -19.07 0.55
N ALA A 27 -12.62 -20.21 0.67
CA ALA A 27 -11.18 -20.23 0.92
C ALA A 27 -10.37 -19.62 -0.24
N SER A 28 -10.81 -19.83 -1.50
CA SER A 28 -10.18 -19.19 -2.66
C SER A 28 -10.43 -17.68 -2.75
N LEU A 29 -11.57 -17.19 -2.26
CA LEU A 29 -11.86 -15.75 -2.17
C LEU A 29 -11.03 -15.05 -1.09
N VAL A 30 -10.69 -15.73 0.00
CA VAL A 30 -9.76 -15.20 1.02
C VAL A 30 -8.31 -15.20 0.50
N ALA A 31 -7.89 -16.24 -0.23
CA ALA A 31 -6.57 -16.26 -0.87
C ALA A 31 -6.40 -15.22 -1.99
N VAL A 32 -7.48 -14.89 -2.74
CA VAL A 32 -7.49 -13.78 -3.70
C VAL A 32 -7.67 -12.43 -2.98
N GLY A 33 -8.39 -12.39 -1.85
CA GLY A 33 -8.50 -11.22 -0.98
C GLY A 33 -7.18 -10.80 -0.33
N LEU A 34 -6.26 -11.75 -0.11
CA LEU A 34 -4.90 -11.52 0.39
C LEU A 34 -3.92 -10.99 -0.67
N GLY A 35 -4.32 -10.86 -1.94
CA GLY A 35 -3.45 -10.38 -3.02
C GLY A 35 -4.08 -9.40 -4.02
N GLY A 36 -5.36 -9.07 -3.89
CA GLY A 36 -6.05 -8.29 -4.91
C GLY A 36 -7.33 -7.62 -4.44
N LEU A 37 -7.22 -6.56 -3.64
CA LEU A 37 -8.26 -5.51 -3.63
C LEU A 37 -7.77 -4.13 -3.15
N VAL A 38 -6.73 -3.57 -3.79
CA VAL A 38 -6.68 -2.14 -4.17
C VAL A 38 -5.99 -2.03 -5.54
N PHE A 39 -6.66 -2.49 -6.60
CA PHE A 39 -6.23 -2.23 -7.98
C PHE A 39 -7.41 -1.89 -8.90
N VAL A 40 -8.34 -1.04 -8.44
CA VAL A 40 -9.37 -0.45 -9.32
C VAL A 40 -9.62 1.02 -8.96
N THR A 41 -8.63 1.87 -9.23
CA THR A 41 -8.87 3.28 -9.62
C THR A 41 -7.69 3.88 -10.40
N VAL A 42 -7.07 3.13 -11.32
CA VAL A 42 -6.19 3.75 -12.34
C VAL A 42 -6.49 3.14 -13.71
N ASN A 43 -6.95 4.00 -14.62
CA ASN A 43 -7.09 3.87 -16.08
C ASN A 43 -8.15 2.90 -16.64
N LYS A 44 -9.39 3.42 -16.73
CA LYS A 44 -10.31 3.10 -17.82
C LYS A 44 -10.29 4.25 -18.82
N GLU A 45 -10.01 3.90 -20.09
CA GLU A 45 -9.99 4.67 -21.36
C GLU A 45 -8.59 4.63 -21.98
N SER A 46 -8.31 4.20 -23.21
CA SER A 46 -9.08 3.64 -24.32
C SER A 46 -8.05 2.99 -25.27
N ILE A 47 -8.08 1.66 -25.48
CA ILE A 47 -7.35 1.05 -26.60
C ILE A 47 -8.24 1.21 -27.84
N THR A 48 -8.09 2.34 -28.51
CA THR A 48 -8.50 2.51 -29.91
C THR A 48 -7.25 2.81 -30.71
N GLY A 49 -6.96 1.95 -31.70
CA GLY A 49 -5.76 2.06 -32.53
C GLY A 49 -5.67 3.42 -33.23
N GLY A 50 -4.46 3.99 -33.24
CA GLY A 50 -4.20 5.26 -33.92
C GLY A 50 -2.73 5.66 -33.81
N SER A 51 -2.13 5.90 -34.97
CA SER A 51 -0.76 6.32 -35.20
C SER A 51 -0.40 7.67 -34.56
N ASN A 52 0.87 7.80 -34.15
CA ASN A 52 1.69 9.01 -34.06
C ASN A 52 1.12 10.24 -33.32
N THR A 53 1.57 10.44 -32.09
CA THR A 53 2.24 11.66 -31.59
C THR A 53 2.67 11.39 -30.14
N VAL A 54 3.97 11.54 -29.83
CA VAL A 54 4.43 11.54 -28.42
C VAL A 54 4.02 12.89 -27.85
N ALA A 55 2.75 13.00 -27.49
CA ALA A 55 2.21 14.11 -26.75
C ALA A 55 2.52 13.87 -25.27
N ASP A 56 3.37 14.75 -24.78
CA ASP A 56 3.52 15.25 -23.42
C ASP A 56 2.23 15.14 -22.57
N SER A 57 2.39 14.92 -21.26
CA SER A 57 1.35 14.83 -20.20
C SER A 57 0.54 13.52 -20.07
N ALA A 58 1.21 12.44 -19.64
CA ALA A 58 0.58 11.60 -18.62
C ALA A 58 0.56 12.42 -17.33
N ALA A 59 -0.60 12.52 -16.67
CA ALA A 59 -0.83 13.35 -15.48
C ALA A 59 0.39 13.37 -14.53
N ALA A 60 0.86 14.57 -14.21
CA ALA A 60 2.14 14.87 -13.58
C ALA A 60 2.20 14.41 -12.11
N GLY A 61 2.21 13.10 -11.88
CA GLY A 61 2.47 12.52 -10.57
C GLY A 61 3.88 12.87 -10.09
N ILE A 62 4.03 13.08 -8.78
CA ILE A 62 5.34 13.26 -8.15
C ILE A 62 5.75 11.90 -7.59
N GLY A 63 6.89 11.39 -8.04
CA GLY A 63 7.39 10.05 -7.69
C GLY A 63 7.57 9.12 -8.87
N PRO A 64 8.42 8.08 -8.72
CA PRO A 64 8.69 7.15 -9.81
C PRO A 64 7.47 6.30 -10.12
N GLN A 65 7.28 5.92 -11.38
CA GLN A 65 6.32 4.88 -11.74
C GLN A 65 6.83 3.50 -11.29
N ALA A 66 5.93 2.55 -11.02
CA ALA A 66 6.30 1.19 -10.64
C ALA A 66 7.15 0.52 -11.74
N GLY A 67 8.21 -0.18 -11.35
CA GLY A 67 9.13 -0.88 -12.25
C GLY A 67 10.23 -0.01 -12.89
N ILE A 68 10.24 1.30 -12.67
CA ILE A 68 11.32 2.19 -13.15
C ILE A 68 12.64 1.87 -12.41
N ASP A 69 13.75 1.89 -13.16
CA ASP A 69 15.11 1.83 -12.61
C ASP A 69 15.41 3.09 -11.78
N LEU A 70 15.83 2.89 -10.54
CA LEU A 70 15.99 3.98 -9.59
C LEU A 70 17.29 4.77 -9.77
N ALA A 71 18.33 4.18 -10.37
CA ALA A 71 19.57 4.90 -10.60
C ALA A 71 19.36 6.01 -11.64
N GLY A 72 18.82 5.65 -12.81
CA GLY A 72 18.50 6.63 -13.86
C GLY A 72 17.47 7.66 -13.39
N TYR A 73 16.44 7.20 -12.66
CA TYR A 73 15.43 8.09 -12.09
C TYR A 73 16.03 9.13 -11.13
N SER A 74 16.89 8.70 -10.20
CA SER A 74 17.46 9.59 -9.18
C SER A 74 18.38 10.64 -9.79
N ASP A 75 19.13 10.29 -10.83
CA ASP A 75 20.00 11.21 -11.56
C ASP A 75 19.19 12.32 -12.27
N GLU A 76 18.11 11.92 -12.97
CA GLU A 76 17.19 12.85 -13.63
C GLU A 76 16.57 13.83 -12.62
N ARG A 77 16.02 13.31 -11.51
CA ARG A 77 15.35 14.14 -10.50
C ARG A 77 16.30 15.04 -9.73
N SER A 78 17.55 14.62 -9.53
CA SER A 78 18.58 15.48 -8.94
C SER A 78 18.92 16.67 -9.85
N ALA A 79 18.95 16.46 -11.18
CA ALA A 79 19.13 17.54 -12.15
C ALA A 79 17.92 18.48 -12.20
N ASP A 80 16.70 17.94 -12.17
CA ASP A 80 15.46 18.73 -12.11
C ASP A 80 15.46 19.64 -10.88
N LEU A 81 15.77 19.09 -9.69
CA LEU A 81 15.89 19.85 -8.44
C LEU A 81 16.92 20.98 -8.52
N ALA A 82 18.10 20.70 -9.09
CA ALA A 82 19.16 21.70 -9.22
C ALA A 82 18.77 22.87 -10.15
N SER A 83 17.88 22.63 -11.12
CA SER A 83 17.39 23.65 -12.06
C SER A 83 16.09 24.34 -11.60
N ALA A 84 15.43 23.80 -10.57
CA ALA A 84 14.17 24.31 -10.07
C ALA A 84 14.29 25.74 -9.52
N THR A 85 13.24 26.53 -9.73
CA THR A 85 13.14 27.92 -9.27
C THR A 85 11.73 28.22 -8.78
N GLY A 86 11.59 29.26 -7.95
CA GLY A 86 10.31 29.67 -7.40
C GLY A 86 9.77 28.66 -6.37
N GLU A 87 8.47 28.72 -6.13
CA GLU A 87 7.77 27.81 -5.24
C GLU A 87 7.44 26.49 -5.96
N ARG A 88 7.58 25.39 -5.23
CA ARG A 88 7.48 24.03 -5.77
C ARG A 88 6.89 23.07 -4.75
N ALA A 89 6.14 22.09 -5.27
CA ALA A 89 5.83 20.88 -4.54
C ALA A 89 6.97 19.87 -4.70
N ALA A 90 7.21 19.08 -3.66
CA ALA A 90 8.16 18.00 -3.74
C ALA A 90 7.79 16.83 -2.83
N VAL A 91 8.20 15.62 -3.23
CA VAL A 91 8.23 14.44 -2.37
C VAL A 91 9.66 14.29 -1.83
N VAL A 92 9.81 14.43 -0.51
CA VAL A 92 11.07 14.23 0.20
C VAL A 92 11.07 12.80 0.75
N SER A 93 11.87 11.93 0.15
CA SER A 93 12.01 10.53 0.57
C SER A 93 13.15 10.38 1.56
N PHE A 94 12.93 9.62 2.63
CA PHE A 94 13.91 9.38 3.69
C PHE A 94 14.76 8.13 3.41
N ARG A 95 15.93 8.07 4.04
CA ARG A 95 16.83 6.89 3.97
C ARG A 95 16.28 5.70 4.75
N ASP A 96 15.60 5.98 5.85
CA ASP A 96 15.00 5.02 6.76
C ASP A 96 13.56 5.43 7.05
N TYR A 97 12.78 4.50 7.58
CA TYR A 97 11.49 4.86 8.16
C TYR A 97 11.73 5.70 9.42
N VAL A 98 10.99 6.79 9.56
CA VAL A 98 11.09 7.73 10.69
C VAL A 98 9.71 7.94 11.32
N SER A 99 9.68 8.49 12.54
CA SER A 99 8.42 8.90 13.15
C SER A 99 7.87 10.16 12.49
N GLU A 100 6.58 10.45 12.68
CA GLU A 100 5.95 11.69 12.20
C GLU A 100 6.73 12.94 12.67
N ALA A 101 7.11 12.98 13.95
CA ALA A 101 7.85 14.10 14.52
C ALA A 101 9.23 14.27 13.86
N GLN A 102 9.94 13.18 13.59
CA GLN A 102 11.22 13.21 12.89
C GLN A 102 11.07 13.67 11.43
N ALA A 103 10.05 13.18 10.72
CA ALA A 103 9.76 13.59 9.34
C ALA A 103 9.50 15.10 9.24
N ARG A 104 8.63 15.63 10.12
CA ARG A 104 8.33 17.06 10.16
C ARG A 104 9.55 17.90 10.54
N ALA A 105 10.33 17.45 11.52
CA ALA A 105 11.57 18.12 11.91
C ALA A 105 12.61 18.13 10.76
N ALA A 106 12.66 17.09 9.95
CA ALA A 106 13.62 16.97 8.85
C ALA A 106 13.38 17.98 7.72
N VAL A 107 12.13 18.40 7.51
CA VAL A 107 11.74 19.39 6.48
C VAL A 107 11.65 20.82 6.98
N GLY A 108 11.86 21.06 8.28
CA GLY A 108 11.92 22.39 8.87
C GLY A 108 10.62 23.17 8.71
N ASP A 109 10.71 24.37 8.15
CA ASP A 109 9.58 25.29 7.97
C ASP A 109 8.78 25.04 6.68
N ALA A 110 9.13 24.03 5.87
CA ALA A 110 8.38 23.67 4.67
C ALA A 110 6.93 23.30 5.02
N GLU A 111 5.97 23.73 4.21
CA GLU A 111 4.57 23.38 4.41
C GLU A 111 4.36 21.90 4.10
N VAL A 112 3.99 21.11 5.12
CA VAL A 112 3.73 19.68 4.95
C VAL A 112 2.29 19.47 4.47
N VAL A 113 2.15 18.99 3.24
CA VAL A 113 0.87 18.67 2.61
C VAL A 113 0.36 17.30 3.05
N SER A 114 1.21 16.28 3.01
CA SER A 114 0.87 14.92 3.42
C SER A 114 2.11 14.13 3.82
N LEU A 115 1.91 13.04 4.57
CA LEU A 115 2.95 12.07 4.88
C LEU A 115 2.70 10.80 4.07
N LEU A 116 3.77 10.10 3.70
CA LEU A 116 3.69 8.79 3.07
C LEU A 116 4.26 7.76 4.06
N ALA A 117 3.46 6.76 4.41
CA ALA A 117 3.77 5.81 5.45
C ALA A 117 3.50 4.36 5.04
N ALA A 118 4.17 3.42 5.70
CA ALA A 118 3.91 1.99 5.55
C ALA A 118 4.13 1.26 6.88
N VAL A 119 3.14 0.47 7.31
CA VAL A 119 3.32 -0.49 8.41
C VAL A 119 4.11 -1.71 7.92
N PRO A 120 4.87 -2.41 8.77
CA PRO A 120 5.52 -3.67 8.40
C PRO A 120 4.53 -4.66 7.77
N GLY A 121 4.88 -5.25 6.62
CA GLY A 121 4.00 -6.12 5.85
C GLY A 121 2.85 -5.42 5.11
N GLY A 122 2.69 -4.11 5.28
CA GLY A 122 1.63 -3.31 4.65
C GLY A 122 2.06 -2.69 3.31
N LEU A 123 1.05 -2.30 2.53
CA LEU A 123 1.24 -1.43 1.37
C LEU A 123 1.53 0.00 1.83
N PRO A 124 2.34 0.78 1.09
CA PRO A 124 2.49 2.20 1.36
C PRO A 124 1.16 2.93 1.13
N GLY A 125 0.91 3.96 1.93
CA GLY A 125 -0.28 4.80 1.84
C GLY A 125 0.02 6.27 2.09
N VAL A 126 -0.88 7.12 1.58
CA VAL A 126 -0.93 8.53 1.92
C VAL A 126 -1.63 8.67 3.26
N VAL A 127 -1.03 9.43 4.18
CA VAL A 127 -1.60 9.78 5.47
C VAL A 127 -2.29 11.12 5.33
N GLU A 128 -3.61 11.10 5.33
CA GLU A 128 -4.45 12.29 5.45
C GLU A 128 -4.62 12.62 6.93
N GLY A 129 -4.06 13.73 7.41
CA GLY A 129 -4.07 14.09 8.82
C GLY A 129 -2.84 13.58 9.59
N GLY A 130 -3.06 12.95 10.75
CA GLY A 130 -1.99 12.48 11.65
C GLY A 130 -1.71 10.98 11.51
N VAL A 131 -0.45 10.58 11.75
CA VAL A 131 -0.04 9.16 11.65
C VAL A 131 -0.77 8.29 12.67
N ALA A 132 -1.11 8.82 13.85
CA ALA A 132 -1.82 8.08 14.87
C ALA A 132 -3.19 7.57 14.40
N GLU A 133 -4.01 8.44 13.79
CA GLU A 133 -5.33 8.08 13.28
C GLU A 133 -5.22 7.07 12.12
N TRP A 134 -4.25 7.29 11.22
CA TRP A 134 -3.98 6.36 10.13
C TRP A 134 -3.56 4.98 10.64
N VAL A 135 -2.69 4.92 11.65
CA VAL A 135 -2.27 3.66 12.31
C VAL A 135 -3.44 2.95 12.96
N ASP A 136 -4.33 3.67 13.64
CA ASP A 136 -5.52 3.06 14.26
C ASP A 136 -6.39 2.35 13.21
N GLY A 137 -6.55 2.95 12.02
CA GLY A 137 -7.22 2.33 10.87
C GLY A 137 -6.52 1.04 10.41
N GLN A 138 -5.21 1.10 10.19
CA GLN A 138 -4.41 -0.07 9.76
C GLN A 138 -4.47 -1.21 10.80
N VAL A 139 -4.38 -0.86 12.09
CA VAL A 139 -4.46 -1.82 13.20
C VAL A 139 -5.85 -2.43 13.31
N ALA A 140 -6.92 -1.64 13.15
CA ALA A 140 -8.29 -2.14 13.19
C ALA A 140 -8.58 -3.15 12.07
N GLU A 141 -8.11 -2.86 10.85
CA GLU A 141 -8.21 -3.78 9.70
C GLU A 141 -7.47 -5.09 9.97
N LYS A 142 -6.22 -5.03 10.44
CA LYS A 142 -5.41 -6.23 10.72
C LYS A 142 -5.94 -7.05 11.90
N ARG A 143 -6.55 -6.41 12.90
CA ARG A 143 -7.28 -7.12 13.97
C ARG A 143 -8.50 -7.85 13.44
N THR A 144 -9.27 -7.21 12.57
CA THR A 144 -10.45 -7.81 11.95
C THR A 144 -10.05 -9.05 11.15
N GLU A 145 -9.03 -8.93 10.29
CA GLU A 145 -8.48 -10.03 9.49
C GLU A 145 -8.06 -11.22 10.38
N ARG A 146 -7.29 -10.95 11.44
CA ARG A 146 -6.87 -11.99 12.39
C ARG A 146 -8.07 -12.66 13.07
N ASP A 147 -9.05 -11.87 13.51
CA ASP A 147 -10.20 -12.39 14.24
C ASP A 147 -11.13 -13.20 13.31
N GLU A 148 -11.22 -12.84 12.03
CA GLU A 148 -11.90 -13.64 10.99
C GLU A 148 -11.18 -14.98 10.76
N ILE A 149 -9.85 -14.98 10.62
CA ILE A 149 -9.07 -16.22 10.47
C ILE A 149 -9.25 -17.14 11.69
N ARG A 150 -9.22 -16.59 12.91
CA ARG A 150 -9.49 -17.34 14.15
C ARG A 150 -10.89 -17.96 14.18
N GLN A 151 -11.88 -17.29 13.62
CA GLN A 151 -13.25 -17.83 13.52
C GLN A 151 -13.37 -18.95 12.48
N LEU A 152 -12.56 -18.91 11.42
CA LEU A 152 -12.55 -19.93 10.37
C LEU A 152 -11.79 -21.19 10.79
N LEU A 153 -10.72 -21.05 11.57
CA LEU A 153 -9.82 -22.16 11.95
C LEU A 153 -10.55 -23.44 12.43
N PRO A 154 -11.58 -23.39 13.30
CA PRO A 154 -12.30 -24.60 13.74
C PRO A 154 -13.11 -25.32 12.65
N THR A 155 -13.26 -24.72 11.47
CA THR A 155 -14.03 -25.27 10.34
C THR A 155 -13.14 -25.95 9.29
N VAL A 156 -11.82 -25.92 9.49
CA VAL A 156 -10.82 -26.40 8.54
C VAL A 156 -10.45 -27.85 8.88
N ASP A 157 -10.74 -28.78 7.97
CA ASP A 157 -10.42 -30.20 8.13
C ASP A 157 -9.05 -30.61 7.52
N ASP A 158 -8.40 -29.70 6.79
CA ASP A 158 -7.14 -29.95 6.08
C ASP A 158 -5.94 -29.44 6.92
N PRO A 159 -5.01 -30.33 7.35
CA PRO A 159 -3.89 -29.95 8.20
C PRO A 159 -2.94 -28.91 7.60
N GLN A 160 -2.82 -28.84 6.27
CA GLN A 160 -1.94 -27.84 5.64
C GLN A 160 -2.57 -26.44 5.72
N PHE A 161 -3.88 -26.35 5.58
CA PHE A 161 -4.61 -25.08 5.73
C PHE A 161 -4.70 -24.65 7.19
N GLU A 162 -4.86 -25.58 8.12
CA GLU A 162 -4.80 -25.30 9.56
C GLU A 162 -3.44 -24.67 9.92
N ALA A 163 -2.34 -25.33 9.55
CA ALA A 163 -1.00 -24.82 9.80
C ALA A 163 -0.73 -23.46 9.13
N PHE A 164 -1.32 -23.21 7.95
CA PHE A 164 -1.24 -21.91 7.28
C PHE A 164 -1.96 -20.82 8.08
N TYR A 165 -3.19 -21.07 8.54
CA TYR A 165 -3.95 -20.08 9.31
C TYR A 165 -3.34 -19.82 10.68
N GLU A 166 -2.77 -20.83 11.34
CA GLU A 166 -2.02 -20.64 12.59
C GLU A 166 -0.81 -19.72 12.39
N GLN A 167 -0.02 -19.96 11.33
CA GLN A 167 1.11 -19.09 10.97
C GLN A 167 0.64 -17.66 10.66
N GLU A 168 -0.50 -17.51 9.97
CA GLU A 168 -1.01 -16.19 9.63
C GLU A 168 -1.53 -15.44 10.87
N ILE A 169 -2.14 -16.12 11.82
CA ILE A 169 -2.51 -15.55 13.12
C ILE A 169 -1.25 -15.10 13.88
N GLU A 170 -0.21 -15.94 13.94
CA GLU A 170 1.05 -15.59 14.61
C GLU A 170 1.71 -14.37 13.95
N ARG A 171 1.74 -14.34 12.61
CA ARG A 171 2.25 -13.20 11.83
C ARG A 171 1.48 -11.91 12.13
N LEU A 172 0.14 -11.98 12.16
CA LEU A 172 -0.71 -10.82 12.45
C LEU A 172 -0.58 -10.37 13.91
N ASP A 173 -0.47 -11.29 14.87
CA ASP A 173 -0.24 -10.94 16.27
C ASP A 173 1.11 -10.26 16.49
N ALA A 174 2.17 -10.73 15.83
CA ALA A 174 3.48 -10.08 15.85
C ALA A 174 3.42 -8.65 15.27
N LEU A 175 2.80 -8.49 14.09
CA LEU A 175 2.59 -7.18 13.47
C LEU A 175 1.82 -6.24 14.40
N LEU A 176 0.73 -6.71 15.00
CA LEU A 176 -0.11 -5.91 15.89
C LEU A 176 0.58 -5.52 17.20
N ALA A 177 1.62 -6.25 17.61
CA ALA A 177 2.43 -5.91 18.78
C ALA A 177 3.48 -4.83 18.47
N ASP A 178 4.00 -4.80 17.23
CA ASP A 178 5.10 -3.92 16.84
C ASP A 178 4.66 -2.56 16.27
N VAL A 179 3.45 -2.48 15.70
CA VAL A 179 2.94 -1.23 15.10
C VAL A 179 2.47 -0.25 16.17
N THR A 180 3.13 0.92 16.24
CA THR A 180 2.79 2.03 17.15
C THR A 180 2.75 3.35 16.40
N ALA A 181 1.88 4.28 16.84
CA ALA A 181 1.70 5.60 16.22
C ALA A 181 2.99 6.45 16.22
N ASP A 182 3.80 6.35 17.27
CA ASP A 182 5.08 7.06 17.40
C ASP A 182 6.25 6.31 16.74
N GLY A 183 5.98 5.14 16.15
CA GLY A 183 6.96 4.28 15.53
C GLY A 183 7.52 4.81 14.21
N PRO A 184 8.60 4.20 13.70
CA PRO A 184 9.17 4.53 12.40
C PRO A 184 8.29 4.00 11.28
N LEU A 185 7.34 4.81 10.81
CA LEU A 185 6.33 4.45 9.82
C LEU A 185 6.38 5.34 8.57
N VAL A 186 6.88 6.57 8.69
CA VAL A 186 6.94 7.53 7.59
C VAL A 186 8.19 7.29 6.77
N PHE A 187 8.05 7.13 5.46
CA PHE A 187 9.20 6.98 4.55
C PHE A 187 9.37 8.19 3.61
N ALA A 188 8.34 9.03 3.47
CA ALA A 188 8.45 10.26 2.72
C ALA A 188 7.43 11.30 3.20
N VAL A 189 7.66 12.55 2.82
CA VAL A 189 6.76 13.68 3.10
C VAL A 189 6.58 14.52 1.84
N VAL A 190 5.36 14.98 1.60
CA VAL A 190 5.03 15.88 0.50
C VAL A 190 5.00 17.29 1.06
N VAL A 191 5.79 18.18 0.46
CA VAL A 191 5.98 19.54 0.95
C VAL A 191 5.80 20.60 -0.13
N LEU A 192 5.41 21.81 0.26
CA LEU A 192 5.53 23.03 -0.53
C LEU A 192 6.62 23.92 0.07
N ALA A 193 7.57 24.34 -0.75
CA ALA A 193 8.64 25.25 -0.33
C ALA A 193 9.29 25.97 -1.53
N PRO A 194 10.05 27.06 -1.29
CA PRO A 194 10.96 27.60 -2.28
C PRO A 194 11.96 26.54 -2.76
N ALA A 195 12.28 26.54 -4.06
CA ALA A 195 13.22 25.60 -4.66
C ALA A 195 14.61 25.62 -3.98
N SER A 196 15.06 26.78 -3.48
CA SER A 196 16.30 26.89 -2.71
C SER A 196 16.28 26.07 -1.43
N ASP A 197 15.13 26.01 -0.76
CA ASP A 197 14.96 25.31 0.50
C ASP A 197 14.87 23.81 0.24
N LEU A 198 14.17 23.41 -0.84
CA LEU A 198 14.15 22.02 -1.32
C LEU A 198 15.55 21.51 -1.71
N GLN A 199 16.36 22.36 -2.37
CA GLN A 199 17.76 22.06 -2.68
C GLN A 199 18.59 21.88 -1.39
N ALA A 200 18.34 22.70 -0.37
CA ALA A 200 19.00 22.54 0.92
C ALA A 200 18.58 21.22 1.62
N LEU A 201 17.31 20.83 1.53
CA LEU A 201 16.82 19.55 2.07
C LEU A 201 17.52 18.34 1.46
N ALA A 202 17.93 18.39 0.19
CA ALA A 202 18.70 17.30 -0.43
C ALA A 202 20.08 17.07 0.21
N THR A 203 20.57 18.00 1.02
CA THR A 203 21.81 17.85 1.80
C THR A 203 21.59 17.28 3.20
N ASN A 204 20.34 17.14 3.65
CA ASN A 204 20.01 16.60 4.97
C ASN A 204 20.37 15.10 5.04
N PRO A 205 21.11 14.64 6.07
CA PRO A 205 21.54 13.24 6.17
C PRO A 205 20.38 12.23 6.26
N LEU A 206 19.19 12.62 6.72
CA LEU A 206 18.01 11.75 6.75
C LEU A 206 17.35 11.62 5.37
N VAL A 207 17.59 12.58 4.49
CA VAL A 207 16.96 12.64 3.17
C VAL A 207 17.76 11.77 2.19
N ARG A 208 17.02 10.93 1.48
CA ARG A 208 17.53 10.11 0.38
C ARG A 208 17.40 10.82 -0.95
N MET A 209 16.25 11.45 -1.19
CA MET A 209 15.92 12.10 -2.45
C MET A 209 14.87 13.19 -2.23
N VAL A 210 14.95 14.25 -3.01
CA VAL A 210 13.91 15.27 -3.14
C VAL A 210 13.45 15.27 -4.60
N ASP A 211 12.22 14.85 -4.81
CA ASP A 211 11.60 14.76 -6.14
C ASP A 211 10.67 15.96 -6.34
N VAL A 212 11.07 16.89 -7.21
CA VAL A 212 10.40 18.17 -7.40
C VAL A 212 9.38 18.09 -8.53
N ALA A 213 8.19 18.64 -8.29
CA ALA A 213 7.17 18.80 -9.31
C ALA A 213 7.48 19.96 -10.27
N ALA A 214 6.78 20.02 -11.39
CA ALA A 214 6.88 21.15 -12.32
C ALA A 214 6.37 22.47 -11.73
N SER A 215 5.48 22.42 -10.73
CA SER A 215 4.85 23.58 -10.10
C SER A 215 4.61 23.37 -8.60
N ALA A 216 4.04 24.37 -7.92
CA ALA A 216 3.59 24.26 -6.53
C ALA A 216 2.19 23.63 -6.41
N ASP A 217 1.45 23.50 -7.51
CA ASP A 217 0.09 22.98 -7.50
C ASP A 217 0.12 21.45 -7.43
N VAL A 218 -0.35 20.89 -6.31
CA VAL A 218 -0.60 19.46 -6.15
C VAL A 218 -2.09 19.21 -6.38
N GLU A 219 -2.44 18.57 -7.49
CA GLU A 219 -3.82 18.22 -7.76
C GLU A 219 -4.35 17.26 -6.68
N PRO A 220 -5.54 17.51 -6.11
CA PRO A 220 -6.16 16.59 -5.18
C PRO A 220 -6.31 15.20 -5.81
N GLY A 221 -5.79 14.17 -5.14
CA GLY A 221 -5.82 12.79 -5.64
C GLY A 221 -4.78 12.47 -6.71
N ALA A 222 -3.85 13.38 -7.02
CA ALA A 222 -2.68 13.05 -7.83
C ALA A 222 -1.94 11.85 -7.23
N PRO A 223 -1.39 10.93 -8.05
CA PRO A 223 -0.57 9.85 -7.55
C PRO A 223 0.72 10.44 -6.95
N LEU A 224 0.80 10.44 -5.62
CA LEU A 224 1.96 10.86 -4.85
C LEU A 224 2.75 9.63 -4.40
N ARG A 225 4.04 9.60 -4.70
CA ARG A 225 4.88 8.46 -4.36
C ARG A 225 6.29 8.88 -3.95
N GLY A 226 6.73 8.38 -2.81
CA GLY A 226 8.12 8.45 -2.38
C GLY A 226 8.88 7.17 -2.66
N LEU A 227 10.19 7.22 -2.49
CA LEU A 227 11.04 6.04 -2.43
C LEU A 227 11.08 5.49 -1.01
N ARG A 228 10.69 4.23 -0.86
CA ARG A 228 10.86 3.50 0.40
C ARG A 228 12.32 3.07 0.59
N PRO A 229 12.79 2.90 1.84
CA PRO A 229 14.16 2.47 2.14
C PRO A 229 14.59 1.19 1.40
N GLU A 230 13.70 0.21 1.31
CA GLU A 230 13.96 -1.08 0.67
C GLU A 230 14.05 -1.02 -0.87
N GLU A 231 13.46 0.01 -1.49
CA GLU A 231 13.45 0.19 -2.94
C GLU A 231 14.81 0.70 -3.39
N THR A 232 15.74 -0.19 -3.75
CA THR A 232 17.13 0.18 -4.07
C THR A 232 17.49 0.09 -5.56
N VAL A 233 16.80 -0.78 -6.31
CA VAL A 233 17.05 -1.00 -7.75
C VAL A 233 15.85 -0.59 -8.57
N GLN A 234 14.67 -1.10 -8.25
CA GLN A 234 13.43 -0.79 -8.95
C GLN A 234 12.42 -0.19 -8.00
N ALA A 235 11.65 0.75 -8.53
CA ALA A 235 10.52 1.30 -7.82
C ALA A 235 9.43 0.21 -7.66
N ASN A 236 8.88 0.07 -6.46
CA ASN A 236 7.77 -0.80 -6.09
C ASN A 236 8.18 -2.26 -5.94
N ASP A 237 9.46 -2.49 -5.68
CA ASP A 237 10.03 -3.80 -5.41
C ASP A 237 10.86 -3.77 -4.12
N PRO A 238 10.43 -4.47 -3.05
CA PRO A 238 9.19 -5.26 -2.94
C PRO A 238 7.93 -4.38 -2.87
N PRO A 239 6.71 -4.87 -3.20
CA PRO A 239 5.49 -4.06 -3.22
C PRO A 239 5.00 -3.61 -1.83
N THR A 240 5.36 -4.34 -0.78
CA THR A 240 5.03 -4.04 0.62
C THR A 240 6.29 -3.75 1.41
N ARG A 241 6.16 -3.07 2.55
CA ARG A 241 7.25 -2.97 3.51
C ARG A 241 7.58 -4.37 4.04
N PRO A 242 8.85 -4.81 4.08
CA PRO A 242 9.23 -6.05 4.73
C PRO A 242 8.85 -6.09 6.22
N VAL A 243 8.55 -7.29 6.73
CA VAL A 243 8.33 -7.57 8.15
C VAL A 243 9.65 -7.87 8.86
#